data_AF-A0A970R4I2-F1
#
_entry.id   AF-A0A970R4I2-F1
#
_cell.length_a   1.000
_cell.length_b   1.000
_cell.length_c   1.000
_cell.angle_alpha   90.00
_cell.angle_beta   90.00
_cell.angle_gamma   90.00
#
_symmetry.space_group_name_H-M   'P 1'
#
loop_
_entity.id
_entity.type
_entity.pdbx_description
1 polymer ?
#
loop_
_entity_poly.entity_id
_entity_poly.type
_entity_poly.pdbx_seq_one_letter_code
_entity_poly.pdbx_strand_id
1 'polypeptide(L)'
;MEQYPDSIAITVHASASLSSGVWTAGATAGYTFDCRAEVNGTGRKIPGDDGVLIDYVFDVYMPQTTTIIPRDSDYVLTSLLNGIVEGKVKRSSNGQLNSRLWL
;
A
#
# COMPACT_ATOMS: atom_id res chain seq x y z
N MET A 1 -19.24 -15.56 -4.72
CA MET A 1 -18.61 -14.63 -3.77
C MET A 1 -17.26 -14.27 -4.36
N GLU A 2 -17.07 -13.00 -4.73
CA GLU A 2 -15.84 -12.54 -5.38
C GLU A 2 -14.71 -12.46 -4.35
N GLN A 3 -13.52 -12.93 -4.73
CA GLN A 3 -12.38 -13.01 -3.80
C GLN A 3 -11.81 -11.63 -3.45
N TYR A 4 -11.92 -10.68 -4.38
CA TYR A 4 -11.39 -9.32 -4.30
C TYR A 4 -12.47 -8.31 -4.71
N PRO A 5 -13.40 -7.98 -3.81
CA PRO A 5 -14.56 -7.16 -4.14
C PRO A 5 -14.30 -5.64 -4.08
N ASP A 6 -13.11 -5.22 -3.62
CA ASP A 6 -12.71 -3.83 -3.45
C ASP A 6 -11.66 -3.42 -4.50
N SER A 7 -11.37 -2.13 -4.63
CA SER A 7 -10.30 -1.64 -5.51
C SER A 7 -9.39 -0.64 -4.80
N ILE A 8 -8.09 -0.69 -5.10
CA ILE A 8 -7.11 0.25 -4.54
C ILE A 8 -6.26 0.85 -5.65
N ALA A 9 -6.17 2.19 -5.67
CA ALA A 9 -5.22 2.94 -6.46
C ALA A 9 -4.02 3.31 -5.58
N ILE A 10 -2.81 3.03 -6.05
CA ILE A 10 -1.54 3.29 -5.38
C ILE A 10 -0.73 4.25 -6.24
N THR A 11 -0.18 5.29 -5.62
CA THR A 11 0.77 6.21 -6.26
C THR A 11 2.14 6.06 -5.60
N VAL A 12 3.11 5.60 -6.37
CA VAL A 12 4.51 5.45 -5.94
C VAL A 12 5.33 6.64 -6.42
N HIS A 13 6.09 7.23 -5.52
CA HIS A 13 7.01 8.32 -5.82
C HIS A 13 8.45 7.80 -5.80
N ALA A 14 9.15 7.90 -6.92
CA ALA A 14 10.58 7.68 -6.94
C ALA A 14 11.29 8.80 -6.16
N SER A 15 12.42 8.49 -5.54
CA SER A 15 13.25 9.50 -4.89
C SER A 15 13.79 10.50 -5.92
N ALA A 16 13.92 11.76 -5.52
CA ALA A 16 14.63 12.76 -6.31
C ALA A 16 16.09 12.34 -6.50
N SER A 17 16.65 12.64 -7.66
CA SER A 17 18.05 12.36 -7.98
C SER A 17 18.82 13.65 -8.18
N LEU A 18 20.09 13.66 -7.75
CA LEU A 18 21.02 14.76 -7.98
C LEU A 18 22.00 14.33 -9.07
N SER A 19 22.06 15.10 -10.16
CA SER A 19 23.03 14.90 -11.22
C SER A 19 23.64 16.24 -11.62
N SER A 20 24.97 16.33 -11.61
CA SER A 20 25.72 17.55 -11.94
C SER A 20 25.24 18.81 -11.19
N GLY A 21 24.88 18.67 -9.92
CA GLY A 21 24.41 19.79 -9.08
C GLY A 21 22.95 20.21 -9.30
N VAL A 22 22.22 19.55 -10.19
CA VAL A 22 20.79 19.81 -10.44
C VAL A 22 19.94 18.69 -9.84
N TRP A 23 19.00 19.08 -8.97
CA TRP A 23 17.98 18.17 -8.45
C TRP A 23 16.91 17.92 -9.49
N THR A 24 16.69 16.66 -9.83
CA THR A 24 15.59 16.21 -10.69
C THR A 24 14.56 15.51 -9.83
N ALA A 25 13.30 15.95 -9.93
CA ALA A 25 12.20 15.30 -9.23
C ALA A 25 12.08 13.83 -9.68
N GLY A 26 11.79 12.94 -8.73
CA GLY A 26 11.53 11.55 -9.05
C GLY A 26 10.23 11.39 -9.83
N ALA A 27 10.18 10.39 -10.69
CA ALA A 27 8.95 10.05 -11.42
C ALA A 27 7.87 9.53 -10.47
N THR A 28 6.61 9.76 -10.84
CA THR A 28 5.45 9.19 -10.17
C THR A 28 4.86 8.08 -11.02
N ALA A 29 4.50 6.95 -10.41
CA ALA A 29 3.83 5.83 -11.07
C ALA A 29 2.52 5.49 -10.35
N GLY A 30 1.44 5.36 -11.11
CA GLY A 30 0.13 4.94 -10.61
C GLY A 30 -0.16 3.48 -10.92
N TYR A 31 -0.71 2.75 -9.96
CA TYR A 31 -1.14 1.37 -10.11
C TYR A 31 -2.55 1.18 -9.54
N THR A 32 -3.38 0.38 -10.20
CA THR A 32 -4.69 0.01 -9.68
C THR A 32 -4.78 -1.50 -9.57
N PHE A 33 -5.28 -1.99 -8.44
CA PHE A 33 -5.45 -3.41 -8.17
C PHE A 33 -6.86 -3.70 -7.66
N ASP A 34 -7.37 -4.87 -8.05
CA ASP A 34 -8.47 -5.50 -7.32
C ASP A 34 -7.94 -6.01 -5.98
N CYS A 35 -8.74 -5.85 -4.93
CA CYS A 35 -8.32 -6.21 -3.59
C CYS A 35 -9.48 -6.62 -2.68
N ARG A 36 -9.15 -7.09 -1.47
CA ARG A 36 -10.08 -7.27 -0.37
C ARG A 36 -9.53 -6.57 0.86
N ALA A 37 -10.24 -5.55 1.33
CA ALA A 37 -9.87 -4.81 2.52
C ALA A 37 -10.58 -5.38 3.76
N GLU A 38 -9.81 -5.72 4.78
CA GLU A 38 -10.32 -6.18 6.07
C GLU A 38 -9.90 -5.20 7.16
N VAL A 39 -10.88 -4.72 7.93
CA VAL A 39 -10.61 -3.82 9.05
C VAL A 39 -9.82 -4.57 10.12
N ASN A 40 -8.74 -3.96 10.61
CA ASN A 40 -8.01 -4.42 11.79
C ASN A 40 -8.78 -4.09 13.07
N GLY A 41 -9.92 -4.75 13.29
CA GLY A 41 -10.78 -4.52 14.46
C GLY A 41 -10.15 -4.93 15.79
N THR A 42 -9.03 -5.67 15.75
CA THR A 42 -8.34 -6.18 16.94
C THR A 42 -7.15 -5.34 17.40
N GLY A 43 -6.81 -4.25 16.68
CA GLY A 43 -5.68 -3.38 17.04
C GLY A 43 -4.31 -4.07 16.93
N ARG A 44 -4.15 -4.99 15.97
CA ARG A 44 -2.85 -5.60 15.66
C ARG A 44 -1.88 -4.52 15.18
N LYS A 45 -0.59 -4.76 15.39
CA LYS A 45 0.48 -3.87 14.92
C LYS A 45 1.49 -4.67 14.12
N ILE A 46 2.16 -3.99 13.20
CA ILE A 46 3.27 -4.59 12.43
C ILE A 46 4.61 -4.02 12.93
N PRO A 47 5.70 -4.80 12.92
CA PRO A 47 7.01 -4.27 13.23
C PRO A 47 7.47 -3.33 12.11
N GLY A 48 7.90 -2.13 12.49
CA GLY A 48 8.64 -1.19 11.66
C GLY A 48 10.12 -1.54 11.56
N ASP A 49 10.85 -0.74 10.78
CA ASP A 49 12.27 -0.99 10.44
C ASP A 49 13.21 -0.85 11.66
N ASP A 50 12.81 -0.08 12.66
CA ASP A 50 13.51 0.19 13.92
C ASP A 50 12.99 -0.67 15.09
N GLY A 51 12.11 -1.63 14.82
CA GLY A 51 11.45 -2.44 15.83
C GLY A 51 10.27 -1.76 16.52
N VAL A 52 9.95 -0.51 16.20
CA VAL A 52 8.75 0.17 16.69
C VAL A 52 7.51 -0.44 16.03
N LEU A 53 6.49 -0.70 16.83
CA LEU A 53 5.22 -1.23 16.34
C LEU A 53 4.41 -0.11 15.67
N ILE A 54 4.02 -0.34 14.41
CA ILE A 54 3.21 0.57 13.60
C ILE A 54 1.76 0.12 13.64
N ASP A 55 0.87 1.05 14.01
CA ASP A 55 -0.56 0.90 13.90
C ASP A 55 -1.03 0.98 12.44
N TYR A 56 -2.04 0.18 12.11
CA TYR A 56 -2.67 0.15 10.79
C TYR A 56 -4.16 -0.14 10.95
N VAL A 57 -4.97 0.36 10.02
CA VAL A 57 -6.44 0.28 10.06
C VAL A 57 -6.94 -0.87 9.18
N PHE A 58 -6.26 -1.17 8.07
CA PHE A 58 -6.68 -2.21 7.14
C PHE A 58 -5.57 -3.20 6.80
N ASP A 59 -5.91 -4.50 6.81
CA ASP A 59 -5.20 -5.54 6.07
C ASP A 59 -5.81 -5.64 4.67
N VAL A 60 -5.05 -5.35 3.62
CA VAL A 60 -5.53 -5.42 2.23
C VAL A 60 -4.87 -6.56 1.50
N TYR A 61 -5.67 -7.49 1.00
CA TYR A 61 -5.23 -8.66 0.22
C TYR A 61 -5.43 -8.40 -1.27
N MET A 62 -4.42 -8.70 -2.08
CA MET A 62 -4.44 -8.50 -3.53
C MET A 62 -3.99 -9.79 -4.25
N PRO A 63 -4.35 -9.97 -5.53
CA PRO A 63 -3.68 -10.94 -6.40
C PRO A 63 -2.16 -10.79 -6.30
N GLN A 64 -1.43 -11.90 -6.48
CA GLN A 64 0.02 -11.87 -6.45
C GLN A 64 0.55 -10.92 -7.51
N THR A 65 1.38 -9.97 -7.10
CA THR A 65 2.05 -9.03 -8.00
C THR A 65 3.55 -8.98 -7.73
N THR A 66 4.31 -8.55 -8.74
CA THR A 66 5.74 -8.23 -8.64
C THR A 66 5.97 -6.73 -8.43
N THR A 67 4.93 -5.90 -8.49
CA THR A 67 5.02 -4.46 -8.24
C THR A 67 5.55 -4.21 -6.83
N ILE A 68 6.68 -3.53 -6.74
CA ILE A 68 7.22 -3.07 -5.47
C ILE A 68 6.45 -1.82 -5.07
N ILE A 69 5.76 -1.87 -3.94
CA ILE A 69 5.02 -0.75 -3.36
C ILE A 69 5.78 -0.30 -2.11
N PRO A 70 6.59 0.77 -2.17
CA PRO A 70 7.32 1.27 -1.02
C PRO A 70 6.38 1.74 0.10
N ARG A 71 6.90 1.76 1.33
CA ARG A 71 6.28 2.49 2.43
C ARG A 71 6.09 3.97 2.06
N ASP A 72 5.04 4.58 2.59
CA ASP A 72 4.65 5.98 2.34
C ASP A 72 4.23 6.31 0.90
N SER A 73 4.01 5.28 0.07
CA SER A 73 3.23 5.42 -1.17
C SER A 73 1.81 5.87 -0.82
N ASP A 74 1.24 6.77 -1.62
CA ASP A 74 -0.14 7.20 -1.44
C ASP A 74 -1.11 6.13 -1.92
N TYR A 75 -2.25 6.01 -1.25
CA TYR A 75 -3.32 5.13 -1.68
C TYR A 75 -4.68 5.82 -1.65
N VAL A 76 -5.56 5.36 -2.53
CA VAL A 76 -7.01 5.58 -2.49
C VAL A 76 -7.68 4.22 -2.56
N LEU A 77 -8.24 3.77 -1.44
CA LEU A 77 -8.97 2.52 -1.30
C LEU A 77 -10.46 2.80 -1.46
N THR A 78 -11.08 2.17 -2.46
CA THR A 78 -12.53 2.14 -2.60
C THR A 78 -13.02 0.80 -2.06
N SER A 79 -13.47 0.80 -0.80
CA SER A 79 -14.02 -0.39 -0.14
C SER A 79 -15.53 -0.37 -0.14
N LEU A 80 -16.15 -1.50 -0.44
CA LEU A 80 -17.60 -1.68 -0.33
C LEU A 80 -18.11 -1.53 1.11
N LEU A 81 -17.25 -1.70 2.10
CA LEU A 81 -17.62 -1.68 3.53
C LEU A 81 -17.50 -0.29 4.16
N ASN A 82 -16.53 0.52 3.72
CA ASN A 82 -16.17 1.79 4.39
C ASN A 82 -16.08 2.99 3.45
N GLY A 83 -16.46 2.86 2.18
CA GLY A 83 -16.40 3.95 1.20
C GLY A 83 -14.97 4.20 0.71
N ILE A 84 -14.66 5.47 0.41
CA ILE A 84 -13.35 5.89 -0.09
C ILE A 84 -12.47 6.27 1.11
N VAL A 85 -11.31 5.63 1.22
CA VAL A 85 -10.31 5.87 2.26
C VAL A 85 -8.98 6.22 1.59
N GLU A 86 -8.34 7.29 2.04
CA GLU A 86 -7.06 7.74 1.50
C GLU A 86 -5.99 7.73 2.58
N GLY A 87 -4.73 7.57 2.19
CA GLY A 87 -3.63 7.60 3.14
C GLY A 87 -2.31 7.13 2.56
N LYS A 88 -1.46 6.63 3.46
CA LYS A 88 -0.09 6.20 3.17
C LYS A 88 0.08 4.73 3.50
N VAL A 89 0.65 3.96 2.58
CA VAL A 89 0.98 2.54 2.80
C VAL A 89 1.99 2.41 3.93
N LYS A 90 1.65 1.67 4.99
CA LYS A 90 2.57 1.41 6.12
C LYS A 90 3.59 0.34 5.78
N ARG A 91 3.14 -0.68 5.04
CA ARG A 91 3.98 -1.79 4.59
C ARG A 91 3.33 -2.53 3.43
N SER A 92 4.16 -3.14 2.59
CA SER A 92 3.73 -4.08 1.57
C SER A 92 4.50 -5.39 1.69
N SER A 93 3.92 -6.48 1.19
CA SER A 93 4.57 -7.78 1.07
C SER A 93 4.00 -8.51 -0.13
N ASN A 94 4.85 -8.84 -1.10
CA ASN A 94 4.50 -9.73 -2.20
C ASN A 94 4.86 -11.16 -1.79
N GLY A 95 3.89 -11.86 -1.21
CA GLY A 95 4.04 -13.25 -0.80
C GLY A 95 4.07 -14.21 -1.99
N GLN A 96 4.16 -15.51 -1.70
CA GLN A 96 4.21 -16.55 -2.73
C GLN A 96 2.86 -16.81 -3.41
N LEU A 97 1.74 -16.53 -2.73
CA LEU A 97 0.37 -16.83 -3.21
C LEU A 97 -0.52 -15.59 -3.34
N ASN A 98 -0.17 -14.51 -2.65
CA ASN A 98 -0.89 -13.25 -2.69
C ASN A 98 0.05 -12.09 -2.31
N SER A 99 -0.39 -10.89 -2.63
CA SER A 99 0.22 -9.67 -2.12
C SER A 99 -0.63 -9.10 -1.00
N ARG A 100 0.02 -8.46 -0.02
CA ARG A 100 -0.65 -7.84 1.12
C ARG A 100 -0.11 -6.44 1.37
N LEU A 101 -1.02 -5.52 1.69
CA LEU A 101 -0.70 -4.18 2.17
C LEU A 101 -1.26 -3.98 3.58
N TRP A 102 -0.57 -3.15 4.35
CA TRP A 102 -1.04 -2.60 5.61
C TRP A 102 -1.18 -1.10 5.45
N LEU A 103 -2.38 -0.58 5.73
CA LEU A 103 -2.76 0.82 5.51
C LEU A 103 -2.99 1.55 6.83
#